data_AF-A0A2K3K6Q7-F1
#
_entry.id   AF-A0A2K3K6Q7-F1
#
_cell.length_a   1.000
_cell.length_b   1.000
_cell.length_c   1.000
_cell.angle_alpha   90.00
_cell.angle_beta   90.00
_cell.angle_gamma   90.00
#
_symmetry.space_group_name_H-M   'P 1'
#
loop_
_entity.id
_entity.type
_entity.pdbx_description
1 polymer ?
#
loop_
_entity_poly.entity_id
_entity_poly.type
_entity_poly.pdbx_seq_one_letter_code
_entity_poly.pdbx_strand_id
1 'polypeptide(L)'
;GYLFATLSIISWVCWIFPNSVKAQQIGSGKLGLGLGSFSLDWTTIAAFLGNPLVTPIFATINILVGYILLIYMLIPMSYWGLNLYNAKTFPIFSSKLFTAQGEEYNVTAIVNDKFEIDMDAYLKQGHINLSIFFSVSYGLGFAAIISSLTHVAVFNGK
;
A
#
# COMPACT_ATOMS: atom_id res chain seq x y z
N GLY A 1 -21.83 -6.58 -9.77
CA GLY A 1 -22.36 -6.52 -8.40
C GLY A 1 -22.08 -7.85 -7.71
N TYR A 2 -21.70 -7.83 -6.44
CA TYR A 2 -21.41 -9.05 -5.67
C TYR A 2 -22.71 -9.65 -5.13
N LEU A 3 -22.93 -10.96 -5.31
CA LEU A 3 -24.07 -11.67 -4.71
C LEU A 3 -23.90 -11.82 -3.19
N PHE A 4 -22.66 -11.97 -2.73
CA PHE A 4 -22.28 -11.99 -1.31
C PHE A 4 -20.95 -11.27 -1.10
N ALA A 5 -21.00 -10.03 -0.59
CA ALA A 5 -19.80 -9.24 -0.32
C ALA A 5 -18.87 -9.86 0.74
N THR A 6 -19.38 -10.80 1.54
CA THR A 6 -18.61 -11.51 2.57
C THR A 6 -17.63 -12.54 1.99
N LEU A 7 -17.86 -13.07 0.78
CA LEU A 7 -16.88 -13.95 0.11
C LEU A 7 -15.69 -13.18 -0.44
N SER A 8 -15.82 -11.87 -0.64
CA SER A 8 -14.78 -11.05 -1.24
C SER A 8 -13.57 -10.91 -0.31
N ILE A 9 -13.76 -10.71 0.99
CA ILE A 9 -12.66 -10.59 1.96
C ILE A 9 -13.09 -11.18 3.31
N ILE A 10 -12.45 -12.28 3.71
CA ILE A 10 -12.61 -12.92 5.01
C ILE A 10 -11.36 -12.62 5.85
N SER A 11 -11.49 -11.73 6.81
CA SER A 11 -10.41 -11.32 7.73
C SER A 11 -10.61 -11.94 9.11
N TRP A 12 -10.25 -13.21 9.28
CA TRP A 12 -10.48 -13.96 10.54
C TRP A 12 -9.82 -13.30 11.76
N VAL A 13 -8.66 -12.66 11.58
CA VAL A 13 -7.96 -11.91 12.65
C VAL A 13 -8.83 -10.78 13.20
N CYS A 14 -9.60 -10.10 12.34
CA CYS A 14 -10.54 -9.06 12.76
C CYS A 14 -11.75 -9.63 13.49
N TRP A 15 -12.17 -10.87 13.19
CA TRP A 15 -13.26 -11.53 13.92
C TRP A 15 -12.84 -11.97 15.32
N ILE A 16 -11.61 -12.45 15.49
CA ILE A 16 -11.10 -12.85 16.82
C ILE A 16 -10.85 -11.63 17.71
N PHE A 17 -10.36 -10.53 17.13
CA PHE A 17 -10.02 -9.31 17.88
C PHE A 17 -10.81 -8.08 17.39
N PRO A 18 -12.15 -8.06 17.55
CA PRO A 18 -12.98 -7.00 16.99
C PRO A 18 -12.71 -5.63 17.61
N ASN A 19 -12.28 -5.56 18.87
CA ASN A 19 -12.07 -4.29 19.59
C ASN A 19 -10.63 -3.76 19.53
N SER A 20 -9.70 -4.49 18.89
CA SER A 20 -8.28 -4.11 18.86
C SER A 20 -7.93 -3.37 17.57
N VAL A 21 -7.65 -2.07 17.68
CA VAL A 21 -7.24 -1.22 16.54
C VAL A 21 -5.99 -1.79 15.86
N LYS A 22 -5.02 -2.27 16.64
CA LYS A 22 -3.79 -2.88 16.09
C LYS A 22 -4.10 -4.16 15.32
N ALA A 23 -4.98 -5.01 15.85
CA ALA A 23 -5.37 -6.25 15.17
C ALA A 23 -6.16 -5.96 13.89
N GLN A 24 -6.98 -4.91 13.86
CA GLN A 24 -7.65 -4.47 12.64
C GLN A 24 -6.68 -3.90 11.61
N GLN A 25 -5.72 -3.06 12.02
CA GLN A 25 -4.69 -2.52 11.12
C GLN A 25 -3.82 -3.61 10.49
N ILE A 26 -3.50 -4.67 11.25
CA ILE A 26 -2.70 -5.79 10.76
C ILE A 26 -3.56 -6.78 9.95
N GLY A 27 -4.74 -7.12 10.45
CA GLY A 27 -5.54 -8.24 9.95
C GLY A 27 -6.57 -7.88 8.89
N SER A 28 -6.99 -6.62 8.77
CA SER A 28 -8.04 -6.23 7.82
C SER A 28 -7.52 -6.30 6.38
N GLY A 29 -8.21 -7.05 5.52
CA GLY A 29 -7.86 -7.14 4.10
C GLY A 29 -8.28 -5.93 3.27
N LYS A 30 -9.15 -5.06 3.81
CA LYS A 30 -9.65 -3.86 3.11
C LYS A 30 -9.02 -2.56 3.59
N LEU A 31 -8.79 -2.44 4.90
CA LEU A 31 -8.35 -1.20 5.56
C LEU A 31 -7.02 -1.38 6.31
N GLY A 32 -6.35 -2.52 6.12
CA GLY A 32 -5.14 -2.89 6.83
C GLY A 32 -4.19 -3.68 5.95
N LEU A 33 -3.22 -4.33 6.60
CA LEU A 33 -2.17 -5.11 5.93
C LEU A 33 -2.63 -6.49 5.45
N GLY A 34 -3.86 -6.91 5.77
CA GLY A 34 -4.44 -8.16 5.29
C GLY A 34 -3.79 -9.43 5.85
N LEU A 35 -3.12 -9.38 7.00
CA LEU A 35 -2.51 -10.57 7.60
C LEU A 35 -3.58 -11.61 7.92
N GLY A 36 -3.45 -12.77 7.28
CA GLY A 36 -4.42 -13.86 7.39
C GLY A 36 -5.76 -13.58 6.70
N SER A 37 -5.91 -12.49 5.95
CA SER A 37 -7.10 -12.29 5.14
C SER A 37 -7.06 -13.14 3.87
N PHE A 38 -8.18 -13.77 3.54
CA PHE A 38 -8.33 -14.54 2.30
C PHE A 38 -9.64 -14.20 1.60
N SER A 39 -9.63 -14.34 0.27
CA SER A 39 -10.82 -14.20 -0.56
C SER A 39 -11.24 -15.57 -1.07
N LEU A 40 -12.54 -15.85 -1.06
CA LEU A 40 -13.11 -17.04 -1.69
C LEU A 40 -13.80 -16.71 -3.02
N ASP A 41 -13.79 -15.44 -3.40
CA ASP A 41 -14.36 -14.95 -4.64
C ASP A 41 -13.28 -14.84 -5.72
N TRP A 42 -13.41 -15.69 -6.74
CA TRP A 42 -12.49 -15.72 -7.87
C TRP A 42 -12.41 -14.38 -8.60
N THR A 43 -13.52 -13.64 -8.67
CA THR A 43 -13.53 -12.33 -9.34
C THR A 43 -12.72 -11.30 -8.57
N THR A 44 -12.73 -11.38 -7.24
CA THR A 44 -11.89 -10.54 -6.38
C THR A 44 -10.42 -10.89 -6.57
N ILE A 45 -10.05 -12.17 -6.56
CA ILE A 45 -8.65 -12.61 -6.79
C ILE A 45 -8.16 -12.17 -8.17
N ALA A 46 -8.96 -12.42 -9.21
CA ALA A 46 -8.59 -12.11 -10.59
C ALA A 46 -8.46 -10.61 -10.86
N ALA A 47 -9.20 -9.77 -10.13
CA ALA A 47 -9.11 -8.32 -10.27
C ALA A 47 -7.76 -7.73 -9.81
N PHE A 48 -7.05 -8.39 -8.88
CA PHE A 48 -5.79 -7.88 -8.33
C PHE A 48 -4.54 -8.52 -8.94
N LEU A 49 -4.55 -9.83 -9.23
CA LEU A 49 -3.39 -10.56 -9.77
C LEU A 49 -3.54 -10.98 -11.24
N GLY A 50 -4.64 -10.61 -11.90
CA GLY A 50 -5.02 -11.22 -13.18
C GLY A 50 -5.48 -12.67 -12.98
N ASN A 51 -5.64 -13.45 -14.05
CA ASN A 51 -6.04 -14.85 -13.92
C ASN A 51 -4.84 -15.72 -13.48
N PRO A 52 -4.76 -16.18 -12.21
CA PRO A 52 -3.60 -16.90 -11.71
C PRO A 52 -3.44 -18.29 -12.36
N LEU A 53 -4.47 -18.82 -13.02
CA LEU A 53 -4.37 -20.09 -13.77
C LEU A 53 -3.55 -19.94 -15.06
N VAL A 54 -3.41 -18.71 -15.57
CA VAL A 54 -2.63 -18.42 -16.77
C VAL A 54 -1.17 -18.12 -16.42
N THR A 55 -0.92 -17.62 -15.22
CA THR A 55 0.42 -17.26 -14.75
C THR A 55 1.21 -18.50 -14.31
N PRO A 56 2.47 -18.68 -14.75
CA PRO A 56 3.31 -19.79 -14.29
C PRO A 56 3.46 -19.80 -12.76
N ILE A 57 3.38 -20.98 -12.14
CA ILE A 57 3.45 -21.14 -10.67
C ILE A 57 4.71 -20.48 -10.09
N PHE A 58 5.84 -20.59 -10.80
CA PHE A 58 7.09 -19.94 -10.39
C PHE A 58 6.94 -18.42 -10.24
N ALA A 59 6.27 -17.75 -11.18
CA ALA A 59 6.04 -16.31 -11.09
C ALA A 59 5.11 -15.97 -9.91
N THR A 60 4.06 -16.77 -9.69
CA THR A 60 3.15 -16.61 -8.55
C THR A 60 3.89 -16.74 -7.21
N ILE A 61 4.80 -17.71 -7.07
CA ILE A 61 5.61 -17.87 -5.85
C ILE A 61 6.52 -16.66 -5.63
N ASN A 62 7.15 -16.13 -6.69
CA ASN A 62 7.98 -14.92 -6.56
C ASN A 62 7.17 -13.71 -6.08
N ILE A 63 5.95 -13.51 -6.63
CA ILE A 63 5.05 -12.46 -6.17
C ILE A 63 4.68 -12.66 -4.70
N LEU A 64 4.37 -13.88 -4.29
CA LEU A 64 4.04 -14.21 -2.89
C LEU A 64 5.22 -13.91 -1.94
N VAL A 65 6.44 -14.29 -2.33
CA VAL A 65 7.65 -14.01 -1.54
C VAL A 65 7.87 -12.50 -1.43
N GLY A 66 7.76 -11.77 -2.54
CA GLY A 66 7.87 -10.31 -2.55
C GLY A 66 6.81 -9.64 -1.66
N TYR A 67 5.57 -10.12 -1.72
CA TYR A 67 4.48 -9.67 -0.86
C TYR A 67 4.79 -9.91 0.63
N ILE A 68 5.24 -11.10 1.01
CA ILE A 68 5.61 -11.44 2.39
C ILE A 68 6.71 -10.53 2.90
N LEU A 69 7.77 -10.32 2.10
CA LEU A 69 8.89 -9.45 2.46
C LEU A 69 8.43 -7.99 2.61
N LEU A 70 7.59 -7.49 1.72
CA LEU A 70 7.11 -6.11 1.78
C LEU A 70 6.19 -5.90 2.99
N ILE A 71 5.13 -6.71 3.09
CA ILE A 71 4.03 -6.50 4.03
C ILE A 71 4.39 -6.91 5.46
N TYR A 72 5.15 -7.99 5.63
CA TYR A 72 5.44 -8.54 6.96
C TYR A 72 6.84 -8.21 7.49
N MET A 73 7.75 -7.75 6.64
CA MET A 73 9.10 -7.35 7.07
C MET A 73 9.33 -5.85 6.89
N LEU A 74 9.29 -5.34 5.64
CA LEU A 74 9.64 -3.96 5.33
C LEU A 74 8.70 -2.93 5.96
N ILE A 75 7.38 -3.07 5.79
CA ILE A 75 6.41 -2.13 6.36
C ILE A 75 6.47 -2.11 7.90
N PRO A 76 6.44 -3.25 8.60
CA PRO A 76 6.54 -3.26 10.06
C PRO A 76 7.85 -2.68 10.58
N MET A 77 8.97 -3.02 9.94
CA MET A 77 10.28 -2.48 10.28
C MET A 77 10.33 -0.96 10.10
N SER A 78 9.75 -0.46 9.01
CA SER A 78 9.70 0.96 8.68
C SER A 78 8.81 1.76 9.64
N TYR A 79 7.64 1.21 10.00
CA TYR A 79 6.67 1.89 10.85
C TYR A 79 7.00 1.78 12.34
N TRP A 80 7.13 0.56 12.87
CA TRP A 80 7.33 0.35 14.30
C TRP A 80 8.79 0.46 14.73
N GLY A 81 9.71 -0.09 13.93
CA GLY A 81 11.13 -0.17 14.24
C GLY A 81 11.85 1.15 14.07
N LEU A 82 11.83 1.71 12.87
CA LEU A 82 12.62 2.89 12.50
C LEU A 82 11.84 4.21 12.58
N ASN A 83 10.50 4.18 12.62
CA ASN A 83 9.64 5.37 12.53
C ASN A 83 10.09 6.30 11.39
N LEU A 84 10.32 5.73 10.20
CA LEU A 84 10.85 6.46 9.05
C LEU A 84 9.99 7.70 8.76
N TYR A 85 10.62 8.86 8.61
CA TYR A 85 9.98 10.17 8.33
C TYR A 85 8.79 10.53 9.24
N ASN A 86 8.80 10.08 10.50
CA ASN A 86 7.67 10.21 11.44
C ASN A 86 6.42 9.43 11.02
N ALA A 87 6.62 8.23 10.45
CA ALA A 87 5.54 7.36 9.98
C ALA A 87 4.42 7.13 11.00
N LYS A 88 4.74 7.09 12.30
CA LYS A 88 3.76 6.86 13.39
C LYS A 88 2.74 7.99 13.56
N THR A 89 2.97 9.15 12.96
CA THR A 89 2.06 10.30 13.02
C THR A 89 0.81 10.09 12.17
N PHE A 90 0.84 9.17 11.20
CA PHE A 90 -0.27 8.87 10.29
C PHE A 90 -0.57 7.36 10.26
N PRO A 91 -1.76 6.95 9.77
CA PRO A 91 -2.14 5.54 9.69
C PRO A 91 -1.16 4.73 8.83
N ILE A 92 -0.90 3.47 9.22
CA ILE A 92 -0.02 2.54 8.49
C ILE A 92 -0.47 2.37 7.04
N PHE A 93 -1.79 2.24 6.84
CA PHE A 93 -2.45 2.10 5.56
C PHE A 93 -3.54 3.16 5.44
N SER A 94 -3.42 4.02 4.43
CA SER A 94 -4.43 5.02 4.08
C SER A 94 -4.16 5.54 2.67
N SER A 95 -5.21 5.69 1.87
CA SER A 95 -5.15 6.35 0.56
C SER A 95 -5.20 7.88 0.66
N LYS A 96 -5.43 8.43 1.86
CA LYS A 96 -5.46 9.87 2.12
C LYS A 96 -4.05 10.45 2.27
N LEU A 97 -3.95 11.74 2.02
CA LEU A 97 -2.75 12.55 2.20
C LEU A 97 -2.76 13.22 3.58
N PHE A 98 -1.59 13.46 4.16
CA PHE A 98 -1.46 14.01 5.50
C PHE A 98 -0.51 15.21 5.57
N THR A 99 -0.78 16.11 6.50
CA THR A 99 0.17 17.15 6.93
C THR A 99 1.25 16.54 7.82
N ALA A 100 2.30 17.31 8.14
CA ALA A 100 3.37 16.84 9.04
C ALA A 100 2.86 16.51 10.45
N GLN A 101 1.70 17.06 10.82
CA GLN A 101 1.03 16.88 12.11
C GLN A 101 0.06 15.67 12.11
N GLY A 102 -0.14 15.01 10.97
CA GLY A 102 -1.02 13.84 10.84
C GLY A 102 -2.47 14.17 10.53
N GLU A 103 -2.80 15.44 10.27
CA GLU A 103 -4.13 15.86 9.82
C GLU A 103 -4.32 15.58 8.33
N GLU A 104 -5.55 15.38 7.89
CA GLU A 104 -5.85 15.15 6.47
C GLU A 104 -5.48 16.39 5.64
N TYR A 105 -4.71 16.18 4.58
CA TYR A 105 -4.21 17.26 3.74
C TYR A 105 -5.32 17.81 2.84
N ASN A 106 -5.59 19.11 2.92
CA ASN A 106 -6.55 19.78 2.06
C ASN A 106 -5.94 20.04 0.67
N VAL A 107 -6.27 19.20 -0.31
CA VAL A 107 -5.75 19.32 -1.68
C VAL A 107 -6.44 20.46 -2.44
N THR A 108 -7.73 20.70 -2.21
CA THR A 108 -8.46 21.77 -2.90
C THR A 108 -8.01 23.16 -2.47
N ALA A 109 -7.43 23.31 -1.27
CA ALA A 109 -6.86 24.57 -0.81
C ALA A 109 -5.58 24.99 -1.53
N ILE A 110 -4.85 24.05 -2.15
CA ILE A 110 -3.58 24.31 -2.83
C ILE A 110 -3.71 24.34 -4.36
N VAL A 111 -4.93 24.21 -4.89
CA VAL A 111 -5.21 24.19 -6.33
C VAL A 111 -5.98 25.44 -6.70
N ASN A 112 -5.47 26.22 -7.64
CA ASN A 112 -6.11 27.43 -8.12
C ASN A 112 -7.22 27.14 -9.15
N ASP A 113 -7.96 28.17 -9.57
CA ASP A 113 -9.05 28.06 -10.56
C ASP A 113 -8.61 27.53 -11.94
N LYS A 114 -7.30 27.52 -12.21
CA LYS A 114 -6.69 26.99 -13.44
C LYS A 114 -6.22 25.54 -13.30
N PHE A 115 -6.53 24.88 -12.18
CA PHE A 115 -6.01 23.54 -11.83
C PHE A 115 -4.48 23.48 -11.72
N GLU A 116 -3.83 24.60 -11.41
CA GLU A 116 -2.40 24.66 -11.12
C GLU A 116 -2.19 24.72 -9.60
N ILE A 117 -1.01 24.30 -9.15
CA ILE A 117 -0.66 24.37 -7.74
C ILE A 117 -0.39 25.83 -7.36
N ASP A 118 -1.16 26.34 -6.40
CA ASP A 118 -0.86 27.59 -5.71
C ASP A 118 0.30 27.36 -4.73
N MET A 119 1.49 27.82 -5.14
CA MET A 119 2.71 27.64 -4.35
C MET A 119 2.67 28.41 -3.02
N ASP A 120 1.97 29.53 -2.94
CA ASP A 120 1.86 30.30 -1.68
C ASP A 120 0.95 29.57 -0.69
N ALA A 121 -0.16 29.01 -1.17
CA ALA A 121 -1.02 28.15 -0.35
C ALA A 121 -0.31 26.86 0.07
N TYR A 122 0.44 26.24 -0.85
CA TYR A 122 1.26 25.06 -0.56
C TYR A 122 2.31 25.32 0.52
N LEU A 123 3.06 26.43 0.44
CA LEU A 123 4.08 26.77 1.41
C LEU A 123 3.49 27.05 2.80
N LYS A 124 2.26 27.58 2.88
CA LYS A 124 1.54 27.79 4.14
C LYS A 124 1.08 26.47 4.78
N GLN A 125 0.57 25.54 3.98
CA GLN A 125 0.07 24.25 4.47
C GLN A 125 1.20 23.24 4.72
N GLY A 126 2.31 23.37 4.01
CA GLY A 126 3.50 22.53 4.14
C GLY A 126 3.48 21.28 3.26
N HIS A 127 4.50 20.46 3.45
CA HIS A 127 4.75 19.26 2.64
C HIS A 127 3.67 18.19 2.82
N ILE A 128 3.36 17.51 1.73
CA ILE A 128 2.42 16.39 1.70
C ILE A 128 3.13 15.13 2.20
N ASN A 129 2.48 14.40 3.11
CA ASN A 129 2.94 13.13 3.63
C ASN A 129 1.98 12.00 3.23
N LEU A 130 2.56 10.84 2.95
CA LEU A 130 1.85 9.61 2.59
C LEU A 130 1.99 8.58 3.71
N SER A 131 1.01 7.69 3.81
CA SER A 131 1.12 6.53 4.69
C SER A 131 2.34 5.68 4.31
N ILE A 132 2.95 5.04 5.31
CA ILE A 132 4.17 4.25 5.13
C ILE A 132 4.03 3.14 4.08
N PHE A 133 2.84 2.54 4.00
CA PHE A 133 2.51 1.56 2.99
C PHE A 133 2.70 2.11 1.57
N PHE A 134 2.13 3.29 1.28
CA PHE A 134 2.25 3.90 -0.05
C PHE A 134 3.65 4.39 -0.34
N SER A 135 4.31 5.05 0.62
CA SER A 135 5.68 5.56 0.45
C SER A 135 6.68 4.46 0.11
N VAL A 136 6.66 3.35 0.86
CA VAL A 136 7.55 2.20 0.61
C VAL A 136 7.21 1.52 -0.72
N SER A 137 5.92 1.35 -1.02
CA SER A 137 5.48 0.73 -2.28
C SER A 137 5.91 1.54 -3.51
N TYR A 138 5.79 2.87 -3.46
CA TYR A 138 6.28 3.73 -4.54
C TYR A 138 7.80 3.68 -4.67
N GLY A 139 8.54 3.72 -3.55
CA GLY A 139 9.99 3.58 -3.55
C GLY A 139 10.46 2.28 -4.21
N LEU A 140 9.81 1.16 -3.89
CA LEU A 140 10.07 -0.13 -4.54
C LEU A 140 9.65 -0.14 -6.02
N GLY A 141 8.57 0.55 -6.39
CA GLY A 141 8.16 0.74 -7.78
C GLY A 141 9.24 1.42 -8.61
N PHE A 142 9.84 2.51 -8.10
CA PHE A 142 10.97 3.16 -8.75
C PHE A 142 12.21 2.26 -8.82
N ALA A 143 12.51 1.53 -7.74
CA ALA A 143 13.61 0.58 -7.72
C ALA A 143 13.43 -0.54 -8.76
N ALA A 144 12.20 -1.02 -8.97
CA ALA A 144 11.87 -2.03 -9.96
C ALA A 144 12.13 -1.55 -11.40
N ILE A 145 11.82 -0.29 -11.71
CA ILE A 145 12.12 0.32 -13.02
C ILE A 145 13.64 0.31 -13.26
N ILE A 146 14.42 0.81 -12.30
CA ILE A 146 15.89 0.84 -12.41
C ILE A 146 16.48 -0.57 -12.48
N SER A 147 15.95 -1.51 -11.70
CA SER A 147 16.34 -2.93 -11.74
C SER A 147 16.10 -3.52 -13.13
N SER A 148 14.94 -3.24 -13.74
CA SER A 148 14.61 -3.72 -15.10
C SER A 148 15.58 -3.16 -16.14
N LEU A 149 15.85 -1.84 -16.12
CA LEU A 149 16.82 -1.22 -17.02
C LEU A 149 18.22 -1.80 -16.84
N THR A 150 18.65 -1.97 -15.59
CA THR A 150 19.97 -2.56 -15.26
C THR A 150 20.07 -4.00 -15.75
N HIS A 151 19.01 -4.80 -15.54
CA HIS A 151 18.95 -6.17 -16.03
C HIS A 151 19.06 -6.23 -17.56
N VAL A 152 18.30 -5.38 -18.28
CA VAL A 152 18.37 -5.33 -19.75
C VAL A 152 19.75 -4.91 -20.22
N ALA A 153 20.34 -3.86 -19.64
CA ALA A 153 21.67 -3.37 -20.00
C ALA A 153 22.76 -4.42 -19.79
N VAL A 154 22.74 -5.16 -18.68
CA VAL A 154 23.76 -6.17 -18.37
C VAL A 154 23.52 -7.47 -19.16
N PHE A 155 22.27 -7.88 -19.34
CA PHE A 155 21.93 -9.15 -19.97
C PHE A 155 21.90 -9.09 -21.50
N ASN A 156 21.42 -7.98 -22.08
CA ASN A 156 21.27 -7.80 -23.52
C ASN A 156 22.25 -6.77 -24.11
N GLY A 157 22.98 -6.01 -23.29
CA GLY A 157 23.98 -5.04 -23.76
C GLY A 157 25.34 -5.65 -24.15
N LYS A 158 25.33 -6.91 -24.61
CA LYS A 158 26.45 -7.47 -25.37
C LYS A 158 26.30 -7.14 -26.84
#